data_AF-A0A0W8CME3-F1
#
_entry.id   AF-A0A0W8CME3-F1
#
_cell.length_a   1.000
_cell.length_b   1.000
_cell.length_c   1.000
_cell.angle_alpha   90.00
_cell.angle_beta   90.00
_cell.angle_gamma   90.00
#
_symmetry.space_group_name_H-M   'P 1'
#
loop_
_entity.id
_entity.type
_entity.pdbx_description
1 polymer ?
#
loop_
_entity_poly.entity_id
_entity_poly.type
_entity_poly.pdbx_seq_one_letter_code
_entity_poly.pdbx_strand_id
1 'polypeptide(L)'
;MTAKRTKAPYGSVPKKTCKKCDRKISCTNISKHIKVCKGIKLPETRSEIRKKSWEKNRAKRVGFQRDQRAAKFFEELQVIYYARFLEKDKAYEIKKKAKLEEAATDIRFLETFGAESESHEE
;
A
#
# COMPACT_ATOMS: atom_id res chain seq x y z
N MET A 1 -22.12 -7.16 55.96
CA MET A 1 -21.45 -8.16 55.08
C MET A 1 -20.09 -7.63 54.69
N THR A 2 -19.00 -8.25 55.13
CA THR A 2 -17.65 -7.85 54.72
C THR A 2 -17.33 -8.46 53.36
N ALA A 3 -16.99 -7.63 52.38
CA ALA A 3 -16.63 -8.09 51.05
C ALA A 3 -15.43 -9.05 51.12
N LYS A 4 -15.56 -10.25 50.54
CA LYS A 4 -14.46 -11.21 50.41
C LYS A 4 -13.34 -10.56 49.60
N ARG A 5 -12.20 -10.27 50.23
CA ARG A 5 -10.97 -9.85 49.52
C ARG A 5 -10.55 -10.95 48.56
N THR A 6 -10.65 -10.70 47.26
CA THR A 6 -10.04 -11.52 46.22
C THR A 6 -8.52 -11.46 46.39
N LYS A 7 -7.87 -12.60 46.64
CA LYS A 7 -6.41 -12.66 46.70
C LYS A 7 -5.85 -12.34 45.32
N ALA A 8 -4.87 -11.44 45.27
CA ALA A 8 -4.19 -11.12 44.03
C ALA A 8 -3.48 -12.38 43.47
N PRO A 9 -3.36 -12.52 42.14
CA PRO A 9 -2.74 -13.68 41.51
C PRO A 9 -1.33 -13.94 42.05
N TYR A 10 -0.97 -15.20 42.25
CA TYR A 10 0.39 -15.57 42.67
C TYR A 10 1.42 -14.98 41.68
N GLY A 11 2.39 -14.22 42.19
CA GLY A 11 3.39 -13.53 41.36
C GLY A 11 3.04 -12.09 40.95
N SER A 12 1.88 -11.55 41.34
CA SER A 12 1.49 -10.14 41.11
C SER A 12 2.24 -9.13 41.99
N VAL A 13 3.35 -9.53 42.63
CA VAL A 13 4.12 -8.68 43.52
C VAL A 13 4.63 -7.47 42.73
N PRO A 14 4.33 -6.24 43.18
CA PRO A 14 4.82 -5.04 42.52
C PRO A 14 6.35 -5.06 42.42
N LYS A 15 6.86 -4.85 41.20
CA LYS A 15 8.30 -4.77 40.92
C LYS A 15 8.68 -3.33 40.63
N LYS A 16 9.78 -2.88 41.20
CA LYS A 16 10.43 -1.59 40.91
C LYS A 16 11.74 -1.84 40.18
N THR A 17 12.09 -0.95 39.26
CA THR A 17 13.37 -0.99 38.57
C THR A 17 14.46 -0.36 39.45
N CYS A 18 15.59 -1.04 39.61
CA CYS A 18 16.75 -0.44 40.28
C CYS A 18 17.41 0.57 39.33
N LYS A 19 17.56 1.82 39.74
CA LYS A 19 18.22 2.87 38.93
C LYS A 19 19.70 2.61 38.63
N LYS A 20 20.38 1.76 39.43
CA LYS A 20 21.80 1.46 39.25
C LYS A 20 22.04 0.40 38.17
N CYS A 21 21.23 -0.66 38.12
CA CYS A 21 21.46 -1.82 37.26
C CYS A 21 20.28 -2.18 36.33
N ASP A 22 19.23 -1.36 36.34
CA ASP A 22 18.00 -1.48 35.55
C ASP A 22 17.18 -2.77 35.77
N ARG A 23 17.58 -3.62 36.73
CA ARG A 23 16.86 -4.86 37.05
C ARG A 23 15.53 -4.57 37.74
N LYS A 24 14.49 -5.32 37.35
CA LYS A 24 13.18 -5.35 38.02
C LYS A 24 13.28 -6.21 39.28
N ILE A 25 13.15 -5.59 40.44
CA ILE A 25 13.22 -6.25 41.76
C ILE A 25 11.89 -6.04 42.48
N SER A 26 11.48 -6.98 43.32
CA SER A 26 10.28 -6.80 44.13
C SER A 26 10.40 -5.56 45.04
N CYS A 27 9.30 -4.85 45.25
CA CYS A 27 9.28 -3.68 46.14
C CYS A 27 9.83 -3.98 47.54
N THR A 28 9.61 -5.20 48.04
CA THR A 28 10.08 -5.65 49.37
C THR A 28 11.60 -5.83 49.44
N ASN A 29 12.25 -6.17 48.33
CA ASN A 29 13.69 -6.48 48.30
C ASN A 29 14.55 -5.35 47.73
N ILE A 30 13.95 -4.27 47.20
CA ILE A 30 14.70 -3.22 46.52
C ILE A 30 15.69 -2.51 47.43
N SER A 31 15.32 -2.22 48.68
CA SER A 31 16.22 -1.58 49.65
C SER A 31 17.43 -2.45 49.98
N LYS A 32 17.24 -3.77 50.09
CA LYS A 32 18.35 -4.73 50.28
C LYS A 32 19.24 -4.79 49.05
N HIS A 33 18.64 -4.87 47.88
CA HIS A 33 19.36 -4.88 46.62
C HIS A 33 20.21 -3.62 46.42
N ILE A 34 19.69 -2.41 46.67
CA ILE A 34 20.39 -1.13 46.45
C ILE A 34 21.72 -1.05 47.23
N LYS A 35 21.79 -1.66 48.42
CA LYS A 35 22.98 -1.70 49.28
C LYS A 35 24.11 -2.56 48.68
N VAL A 36 23.77 -3.68 48.03
CA VAL A 36 24.75 -4.63 47.45
C VAL A 36 24.94 -4.45 45.94
N CYS A 37 24.11 -3.64 45.29
CA CYS A 37 24.12 -3.44 43.86
C CYS A 37 25.36 -2.68 43.39
N LYS A 38 26.20 -3.36 42.60
CA LYS A 38 27.40 -2.78 41.95
C LYS A 38 27.10 -1.93 40.71
N GLY A 39 25.83 -1.77 40.33
CA GLY A 39 25.44 -1.01 39.13
C GLY A 39 25.76 -1.69 37.79
N ILE A 40 26.14 -2.96 37.81
CA ILE A 40 26.41 -3.72 36.58
C ILE A 40 25.08 -3.97 35.86
N LYS A 41 24.89 -3.29 34.73
CA LYS A 41 23.75 -3.52 33.84
C LYS A 41 23.88 -4.92 33.24
N LEU A 42 22.76 -5.62 33.14
CA LEU A 42 22.75 -6.88 32.40
C LEU A 42 23.04 -6.58 30.92
N PRO A 43 23.85 -7.41 30.25
CA PRO A 43 23.98 -7.35 28.80
C PRO A 43 22.60 -7.44 28.15
N GLU A 44 22.39 -6.66 27.10
CA GLU A 44 21.17 -6.79 26.30
C GLU A 44 21.05 -8.21 25.80
N THR A 45 19.83 -8.75 25.90
CA THR A 45 19.55 -10.06 25.34
C THR A 45 19.65 -10.00 23.82
N ARG A 46 19.98 -11.13 23.20
CA ARG A 46 19.98 -11.25 21.73
C ARG A 46 18.65 -10.82 21.11
N SER A 47 17.53 -11.03 21.81
CA SER A 47 16.19 -10.60 21.39
C SER A 47 16.06 -9.08 21.33
N GLU A 48 16.50 -8.38 22.38
CA GLU A 48 16.47 -6.91 22.46
C GLU A 48 17.32 -6.28 21.35
N ILE A 49 18.52 -6.82 21.12
CA ILE A 49 19.43 -6.37 20.05
C ILE A 49 18.75 -6.55 18.67
N ARG A 50 18.14 -7.72 18.42
CA ARG A 50 17.41 -7.97 17.17
C ARG A 50 16.26 -7.00 16.97
N LYS A 51 15.48 -6.71 18.02
CA LYS A 51 14.35 -5.77 17.96
C LYS A 51 14.82 -4.36 17.60
N LYS A 52 15.86 -3.85 18.26
CA LYS A 52 16.48 -2.54 17.93
C LYS A 52 16.99 -2.50 16.48
N SER A 53 17.65 -3.57 16.04
CA SER A 53 18.14 -3.67 14.65
C SER A 53 16.99 -3.67 13.64
N TRP A 54 15.90 -4.38 13.93
CA TRP A 54 14.69 -4.36 13.11
C TRP A 54 14.08 -2.96 13.05
N GLU A 55 13.84 -2.31 14.19
CA GLU A 55 13.28 -0.95 14.25
C GLU A 55 14.13 0.06 13.47
N LYS A 56 15.45 0.02 13.63
CA LYS A 56 16.39 0.91 12.90
C LYS A 56 16.32 0.73 11.39
N ASN A 57 16.14 -0.51 10.92
CA ASN A 57 16.17 -0.83 9.49
C ASN A 57 14.78 -1.01 8.87
N ARG A 58 13.70 -0.91 9.66
CA ARG A 58 12.33 -1.16 9.22
C ARG A 58 11.94 -0.21 8.09
N ALA A 59 12.18 1.08 8.25
CA ALA A 59 11.82 2.08 7.25
C ALA A 59 12.50 1.82 5.91
N LYS A 60 13.79 1.46 5.90
CA LYS A 60 14.53 1.13 4.68
C LYS A 60 14.01 -0.13 4.01
N ARG A 61 13.80 -1.22 4.78
CA ARG A 61 13.29 -2.49 4.22
C ARG A 61 11.85 -2.40 3.73
N VAL A 62 10.98 -1.79 4.54
CA VAL A 62 9.55 -1.67 4.22
C VAL A 62 9.33 -0.61 3.14
N GLY A 63 10.06 0.50 3.17
CA GLY A 63 10.03 1.54 2.14
C GLY A 63 10.38 0.96 0.79
N PHE A 64 11.55 0.32 0.67
CA PHE A 64 11.98 -0.33 -0.57
C PHE A 64 10.96 -1.33 -1.12
N GLN A 65 10.36 -2.16 -0.25
CA GLN A 65 9.35 -3.12 -0.67
C GLN A 65 8.03 -2.47 -1.11
N ARG A 66 7.64 -1.34 -0.49
CA ARG A 66 6.48 -0.54 -0.92
C ARG A 66 6.74 0.11 -2.27
N ASP A 67 7.93 0.69 -2.45
CA ASP A 67 8.31 1.37 -3.68
C ASP A 67 8.35 0.41 -4.86
N GLN A 68 8.90 -0.80 -4.67
CA GLN A 68 8.86 -1.86 -5.69
C GLN A 68 7.43 -2.26 -6.07
N ARG A 69 6.52 -2.40 -5.09
CA ARG A 69 5.12 -2.73 -5.37
C ARG A 69 4.42 -1.61 -6.12
N ALA A 70 4.67 -0.36 -5.72
CA ALA A 70 4.11 0.81 -6.38
C ALA A 70 4.58 0.88 -7.84
N ALA A 71 5.88 0.74 -8.09
CA ALA A 71 6.45 0.75 -9.44
C ALA A 71 5.79 -0.31 -10.34
N LYS A 72 5.71 -1.55 -9.87
CA LYS A 72 5.05 -2.64 -10.62
C LYS A 72 3.59 -2.33 -10.93
N PHE A 73 2.85 -1.80 -9.95
CA PHE A 73 1.45 -1.42 -10.15
C PHE A 73 1.29 -0.28 -11.17
N PHE A 74 2.19 0.70 -11.17
CA PHE A 74 2.19 1.77 -12.17
C PHE A 74 2.50 1.25 -13.56
N GLU A 75 3.47 0.34 -13.72
CA GLU A 75 3.77 -0.30 -15.00
C GLU A 75 2.55 -1.05 -15.55
N GLU A 76 1.86 -1.84 -14.71
CA GLU A 76 0.65 -2.56 -15.09
C GLU A 76 -0.47 -1.60 -15.53
N LEU A 77 -0.69 -0.50 -14.80
CA LEU A 77 -1.67 0.52 -15.17
C LEU A 77 -1.30 1.24 -16.48
N GLN A 78 -0.02 1.52 -16.69
CA GLN A 78 0.47 2.18 -17.90
C GLN A 78 0.18 1.33 -19.14
N VAL A 79 0.41 0.02 -19.07
CA VAL A 79 0.09 -0.92 -20.15
C VAL A 79 -1.41 -0.89 -20.48
N ILE A 80 -2.27 -0.97 -19.47
CA ILE A 80 -3.73 -0.93 -19.67
C ILE A 80 -4.18 0.40 -20.28
N TYR A 81 -3.62 1.51 -19.81
CA TYR A 81 -3.93 2.84 -20.31
C TYR A 81 -3.56 3.00 -21.80
N TYR A 82 -2.35 2.60 -22.18
CA TYR A 82 -1.91 2.67 -23.57
C TYR A 82 -2.69 1.73 -24.49
N ALA A 83 -2.99 0.50 -24.05
CA ALA A 83 -3.79 -0.43 -24.84
C ALA A 83 -5.17 0.17 -25.19
N ARG A 84 -5.85 0.76 -24.19
CA ARG A 84 -7.14 1.43 -24.39
C ARG A 84 -7.06 2.64 -25.31
N PHE A 85 -5.96 3.37 -25.27
CA PHE A 85 -5.73 4.50 -26.16
C PHE A 85 -5.59 4.04 -27.61
N LEU A 86 -4.78 3.01 -27.86
CA LEU A 86 -4.60 2.42 -29.19
C LEU A 86 -5.90 1.86 -29.77
N GLU A 87 -6.75 1.25 -28.94
CA GLU A 87 -8.08 0.79 -29.36
C GLU A 87 -8.97 1.96 -29.81
N LYS A 88 -8.96 3.07 -29.05
CA LYS A 88 -9.72 4.28 -29.41
C LYS A 88 -9.23 4.90 -30.71
N ASP A 89 -7.92 4.99 -30.91
CA ASP A 89 -7.34 5.54 -32.14
C ASP A 89 -7.71 4.68 -33.36
N LYS A 90 -7.61 3.36 -33.25
CA LYS A 90 -8.05 2.43 -34.31
C LYS A 90 -9.53 2.60 -34.63
N ALA A 91 -10.38 2.69 -33.60
CA ALA A 91 -11.81 2.90 -33.78
C ALA A 91 -12.12 4.25 -34.46
N TYR A 92 -11.37 5.30 -34.13
CA TYR A 92 -11.49 6.60 -34.78
C TYR A 92 -11.12 6.54 -36.26
N GLU A 93 -9.99 5.91 -36.60
CA GLU A 93 -9.55 5.75 -37.98
C GLU A 93 -10.54 4.92 -38.82
N ILE A 94 -11.10 3.84 -38.26
CA ILE A 94 -12.14 3.04 -38.93
C ILE A 94 -13.39 3.89 -39.21
N LYS A 95 -13.88 4.64 -38.22
CA LYS A 95 -15.03 5.54 -38.39
C LYS A 95 -14.78 6.62 -39.44
N LYS A 96 -13.58 7.17 -39.48
CA LYS A 96 -13.20 8.18 -40.46
C LYS A 96 -13.20 7.61 -41.88
N LYS A 97 -12.65 6.40 -42.07
CA LYS A 97 -12.66 5.71 -43.37
C LYS A 97 -14.07 5.35 -43.82
N ALA A 98 -14.90 4.82 -42.91
CA ALA A 98 -16.29 4.48 -43.22
C ALA A 98 -17.08 5.70 -43.73
N LYS A 99 -16.93 6.87 -43.10
CA LYS A 99 -17.55 8.12 -43.57
C LYS A 99 -17.09 8.55 -44.96
N LEU A 100 -15.81 8.35 -45.28
CA LEU A 100 -15.27 8.67 -46.60
C LEU A 100 -15.80 7.70 -47.66
N GLU A 101 -15.94 6.43 -47.32
CA GLU A 101 -16.52 5.41 -48.21
C GLU A 101 -18.00 5.66 -48.46
N GLU A 102 -18.77 5.99 -47.40
CA GLU A 102 -20.18 6.39 -47.49
C GLU A 102 -20.36 7.61 -48.39
N ALA A 103 -19.54 8.66 -48.19
CA ALA A 103 -19.54 9.82 -49.07
C ALA A 103 -19.18 9.45 -50.53
N ALA A 104 -18.24 8.53 -50.75
CA ALA A 104 -17.87 8.07 -52.09
C ALA A 104 -18.95 7.18 -52.73
N THR A 105 -19.73 6.43 -51.95
CA THR A 105 -20.92 5.71 -52.46
C THR A 105 -22.04 6.68 -52.82
N ASP A 106 -22.28 7.71 -52.00
CA ASP A 106 -23.31 8.72 -52.26
C ASP A 106 -23.00 9.52 -53.54
N ILE A 107 -21.74 9.92 -53.72
CA ILE A 107 -21.29 10.59 -54.96
C ILE A 107 -21.51 9.68 -56.17
N ARG A 108 -21.08 8.42 -56.12
CA ARG A 108 -21.30 7.47 -57.22
C ARG A 108 -22.78 7.25 -57.51
N PHE A 109 -23.61 7.15 -56.46
CA PHE A 109 -25.06 7.00 -56.62
C PHE A 109 -25.67 8.21 -57.35
N LEU A 110 -25.30 9.43 -56.95
CA LEU A 110 -25.72 10.67 -57.61
C LEU A 110 -25.21 10.76 -59.05
N GLU A 111 -23.99 10.33 -59.35
CA GLU A 111 -23.49 10.26 -60.73
C GLU A 111 -24.27 9.26 -61.59
N THR A 112 -24.64 8.10 -61.04
CA THR A 112 -25.34 7.05 -61.77
C THR A 112 -26.84 7.28 -61.96
N PHE A 113 -27.51 7.94 -61.00
CA PHE A 113 -28.97 8.08 -60.98
C PHE A 113 -29.45 9.55 -60.92
N GLY A 114 -28.58 10.51 -60.63
CA GLY A 114 -28.94 11.92 -60.46
C GLY A 114 -29.09 12.72 -61.77
N ALA A 115 -28.91 12.09 -62.94
CA ALA A 115 -29.11 12.73 -64.24
C ALA A 115 -30.54 12.60 -64.80
N GLU A 116 -31.42 11.79 -64.20
CA GLU A 116 -32.75 11.47 -64.76
C GLU A 116 -33.92 12.09 -63.97
N SER A 117 -33.78 13.34 -63.51
CA SER A 117 -34.90 14.09 -62.91
C SER A 117 -35.04 15.50 -63.48
N GLU A 118 -34.99 15.62 -64.81
CA GLU A 118 -35.72 16.67 -65.52
C GLU A 118 -37.00 16.05 -66.10
N SER A 119 -38.05 16.01 -65.28
CA SER A 119 -39.41 15.81 -65.77
C SER A 119 -39.83 17.07 -66.54
N HIS A 120 -39.79 16.98 -67.87
CA HIS A 120 -40.39 17.96 -68.78
C HIS A 120 -41.92 17.91 -68.62
N GLU A 121 -42.47 18.78 -67.78
CA GLU A 121 -43.89 19.16 -67.87
C GLU A 121 -44.03 20.31 -68.88
N GLU A 122 -44.44 19.97 -70.10
CA GLU A 122 -45.47 20.65 -70.93
C GLU A 122 -45.65 19.91 -72.27
#